data_AF-A0A6A6Y670-F1
#
_entry.id   AF-A0A6A6Y670-F1
#
_cell.length_a   1.000
_cell.length_b   1.000
_cell.length_c   1.000
_cell.angle_alpha   90.00
_cell.angle_beta   90.00
_cell.angle_gamma   90.00
#
_symmetry.space_group_name_H-M   'P 1'
#
loop_
_entity.id
_entity.type
_entity.pdbx_description
1 polymer ?
#
loop_
_entity_poly.entity_id
_entity_poly.type
_entity_poly.pdbx_seq_one_letter_code
_entity_poly.pdbx_strand_id
1 'polypeptide(L)'
;ESDQLARDLTGKFRSILSIKRMDQLAARGAASRARTPPTLSASSRSIQSPPSYSSFRNAPSIPPPPSYSSLRNIPLVPQPPQDARSFRFRDLLHSLSNIPLRWEDSVLLDKALEVVPLEHIYDEAEQESQILQMEAESLGPGKRAAWDYQDCVIRALLRWFKRSFFTWVNNPHCTSCGGPTIGRGMAEPTANERALAATEVELYQCPACHNYERYARYSNAFTLLRTRRGRVGEWTNCFGMLCRALGSRVRWVWNSEDHVWTEVYSLHQKRWIHVDACEEAWDKPRLYTEGKLTTHKFIGWGRKLRYCIAFSVDGATDVTRRYVGNPIRHGLERTGAPESCLLHILDEINAMRRGKDTPEYRFKIEGEDLREQRELRHYVISTLV
;
A
#
# COMPACT_ATOMS: atom_id res chain seq x y z
N GLU A 1 0.97 -31.89 32.04
CA GLU A 1 1.16 -32.78 30.87
C GLU A 1 0.45 -32.27 29.60
N SER A 2 -0.80 -31.81 29.66
CA SER A 2 -1.55 -31.26 28.50
C SER A 2 -0.84 -30.10 27.76
N ASP A 3 -0.28 -29.14 28.51
CA ASP A 3 0.41 -27.97 27.92
C ASP A 3 1.72 -28.31 27.21
N GLN A 4 2.40 -29.37 27.64
CA GLN A 4 3.64 -29.81 27.00
C GLN A 4 3.32 -30.50 25.67
N LEU A 5 2.24 -31.28 25.62
CA LEU A 5 1.74 -31.91 24.42
C LEU A 5 1.29 -30.88 23.36
N ALA A 6 0.61 -29.80 23.80
CA ALA A 6 0.20 -28.72 22.92
C ALA A 6 1.40 -27.99 22.27
N ARG A 7 2.45 -27.70 23.07
CA ARG A 7 3.68 -27.07 22.56
C ARG A 7 4.45 -27.99 21.62
N ASP A 8 4.51 -29.29 21.93
CA ASP A 8 5.15 -30.29 21.06
C ASP A 8 4.41 -30.44 19.72
N LEU A 9 3.07 -30.36 19.73
CA LEU A 9 2.25 -30.39 18.53
C LEU A 9 2.46 -29.13 17.68
N THR A 10 2.53 -27.93 18.30
CA THR A 10 2.87 -26.68 17.60
C THR A 10 4.27 -26.73 16.99
N GLY A 11 5.25 -27.30 17.71
CA GLY A 11 6.62 -27.49 17.20
C GLY A 11 6.68 -28.45 16.00
N LYS A 12 5.98 -29.58 16.08
CA LYS A 12 5.85 -30.55 14.97
C LYS A 12 5.15 -29.94 13.76
N PHE A 13 4.12 -29.12 13.97
CA PHE A 13 3.41 -28.43 12.90
C PHE A 13 4.29 -27.42 12.17
N ARG A 14 5.09 -26.64 12.92
CA ARG A 14 6.09 -25.72 12.34
C ARG A 14 7.17 -26.45 11.54
N SER A 15 7.63 -27.60 12.01
CA SER A 15 8.60 -28.44 11.28
C SER A 15 8.01 -28.97 9.97
N ILE A 16 6.76 -29.44 9.97
CA ILE A 16 6.07 -29.93 8.77
C ILE A 16 5.89 -28.81 7.73
N LEU A 17 5.55 -27.59 8.15
CA LEU A 17 5.44 -26.44 7.25
C LEU A 17 6.80 -26.01 6.68
N SER A 18 7.87 -26.13 7.47
CA SER A 18 9.24 -25.86 7.03
C SER A 18 9.74 -26.89 6.01
N ILE A 19 9.44 -28.18 6.23
CA ILE A 19 9.83 -29.27 5.32
C ILE A 19 9.05 -29.18 4.00
N LYS A 20 7.73 -28.94 4.05
CA LYS A 20 6.92 -28.71 2.83
C LYS A 20 7.42 -27.51 2.01
N ARG A 21 7.97 -26.48 2.66
CA ARG A 21 8.58 -25.33 1.99
C ARG A 21 9.90 -25.68 1.28
N MET A 22 10.71 -26.59 1.83
CA MET A 22 11.95 -27.04 1.18
C MET A 22 11.69 -27.99 0.00
N ASP A 23 10.73 -28.91 0.12
CA ASP A 23 10.39 -29.86 -0.94
C ASP A 23 9.83 -29.15 -2.20
N GLN A 24 9.07 -28.07 -2.01
CA GLN A 24 8.59 -27.22 -3.10
C GLN A 24 9.70 -26.43 -3.81
N LEU A 25 10.81 -26.15 -3.12
CA LEU A 25 11.98 -25.49 -3.71
C LEU A 25 12.84 -26.48 -4.49
N ALA A 26 13.00 -27.71 -4.01
CA ALA A 26 13.73 -28.78 -4.70
C ALA A 26 13.03 -29.21 -6.01
N ALA A 27 11.70 -29.33 -6.00
CA ALA A 27 10.92 -29.70 -7.19
C ALA A 27 11.00 -28.68 -8.34
N ARG A 28 11.31 -27.41 -8.05
CA ARG A 28 11.47 -26.34 -9.06
C ARG A 28 12.84 -26.31 -9.73
N GLY A 29 13.87 -26.92 -9.13
CA GLY A 29 15.23 -26.98 -9.69
C GLY A 29 15.39 -27.99 -10.83
N ALA A 30 14.55 -29.02 -10.89
CA ALA A 30 14.69 -30.13 -11.85
C ALA A 30 14.06 -29.87 -13.23
N ALA A 31 13.19 -28.85 -13.37
CA ALA A 31 12.38 -28.64 -14.58
C ALA A 31 12.98 -27.67 -15.62
N SER A 32 14.18 -27.11 -15.43
CA SER A 32 14.72 -26.04 -16.31
C SER A 32 15.79 -26.46 -17.33
N ARG A 33 16.06 -27.77 -17.53
CA ARG A 33 16.99 -28.23 -18.57
C ARG A 33 16.25 -28.80 -19.78
N ALA A 34 15.95 -27.96 -20.78
CA ALA A 34 16.00 -28.35 -22.20
C ALA A 34 15.82 -27.18 -23.20
N ARG A 35 16.89 -26.94 -23.98
CA ARG A 35 16.98 -26.67 -25.43
C ARG A 35 16.45 -25.35 -26.06
N THR A 36 17.40 -24.56 -26.55
CA THR A 36 17.40 -23.72 -27.79
C THR A 36 17.58 -24.62 -29.06
N PRO A 37 17.56 -24.17 -30.36
CA PRO A 37 17.63 -22.83 -31.03
C PRO A 37 16.73 -22.71 -32.33
N PRO A 38 17.02 -21.98 -33.46
CA PRO A 38 17.51 -20.60 -33.72
C PRO A 38 16.64 -19.70 -34.69
N THR A 39 17.10 -18.43 -34.80
CA THR A 39 16.91 -17.24 -35.69
C THR A 39 16.42 -17.33 -37.16
N LEU A 40 15.85 -16.21 -37.69
CA LEU A 40 16.09 -15.50 -39.00
C LEU A 40 15.15 -14.26 -39.12
N SER A 41 15.65 -13.01 -39.21
CA SER A 41 16.02 -12.16 -40.38
C SER A 41 14.93 -11.20 -40.90
N ALA A 42 15.37 -9.99 -41.25
CA ALA A 42 14.60 -8.77 -41.53
C ALA A 42 13.90 -8.71 -42.90
N SER A 43 12.94 -7.78 -43.05
CA SER A 43 12.72 -7.04 -44.31
C SER A 43 11.86 -5.79 -44.12
N SER A 44 12.34 -4.70 -44.70
CA SER A 44 11.78 -3.36 -44.86
C SER A 44 10.74 -3.28 -45.98
N ARG A 45 9.67 -2.49 -45.80
CA ARG A 45 8.95 -1.82 -46.91
C ARG A 45 8.40 -0.46 -46.50
N SER A 46 8.55 0.48 -47.40
CA SER A 46 8.22 1.90 -47.31
C SER A 46 6.94 2.26 -48.09
N ILE A 47 6.43 3.46 -47.82
CA ILE A 47 5.54 4.32 -48.64
C ILE A 47 4.03 4.02 -48.50
N GLN A 48 3.24 4.98 -47.98
CA GLN A 48 2.55 6.03 -48.76
C GLN A 48 1.64 6.90 -47.86
N SER A 49 1.69 8.22 -48.06
CA SER A 49 0.85 9.22 -47.40
C SER A 49 -0.45 9.49 -48.19
N PRO A 50 -1.57 9.82 -47.53
CA PRO A 50 -2.65 10.61 -48.13
C PRO A 50 -2.96 11.91 -47.33
N PRO A 51 -3.77 12.82 -47.90
CA PRO A 51 -3.42 14.24 -47.96
C PRO A 51 -4.06 15.15 -46.91
N SER A 52 -3.52 16.36 -46.88
CA SER A 52 -3.93 17.56 -46.16
C SER A 52 -5.37 18.00 -46.44
N TYR A 53 -6.17 18.14 -45.37
CA TYR A 53 -7.37 18.97 -45.34
C TYR A 53 -7.16 20.13 -44.38
N SER A 54 -7.38 21.34 -44.89
CA SER A 54 -7.31 22.60 -44.18
C SER A 54 -8.57 22.85 -43.35
N SER A 55 -8.32 23.34 -42.13
CA SER A 55 -9.12 24.37 -41.42
C SER A 55 -10.51 24.02 -40.90
N PHE A 56 -10.57 23.69 -39.61
CA PHE A 56 -11.59 24.25 -38.70
C PHE A 56 -10.93 24.68 -37.38
N ARG A 57 -11.02 25.98 -37.10
CA ARG A 57 -10.63 26.59 -35.81
C ARG A 57 -11.71 26.31 -34.77
N ASN A 58 -11.27 26.37 -33.50
CA ASN A 58 -12.04 26.37 -32.25
C ASN A 58 -12.34 25.00 -31.64
N ALA A 59 -11.30 24.30 -31.22
CA ALA A 59 -11.38 23.39 -30.07
C ALA A 59 -10.76 24.09 -28.85
N PRO A 60 -11.37 23.99 -27.64
CA PRO A 60 -10.78 24.52 -26.43
C PRO A 60 -9.42 23.86 -26.20
N SER A 61 -8.39 24.68 -25.94
CA SER A 61 -7.03 24.22 -25.65
C SER A 61 -7.03 23.27 -24.46
N ILE A 62 -6.90 21.97 -24.72
CA ILE A 62 -6.64 20.97 -23.69
C ILE A 62 -5.26 21.31 -23.11
N PRO A 63 -5.12 21.54 -21.79
CA PRO A 63 -3.82 21.76 -21.20
C PRO A 63 -2.93 20.54 -21.46
N PRO A 64 -1.64 20.74 -21.78
CA PRO A 64 -0.74 19.62 -22.04
C PRO A 64 -0.74 18.68 -20.82
N PRO A 65 -0.65 17.35 -21.03
CA PRO A 65 -0.56 16.42 -19.92
C PRO A 65 0.64 16.78 -19.05
N PRO A 66 0.56 16.60 -17.72
CA PRO A 66 1.68 16.89 -16.83
C PRO A 66 2.93 16.12 -17.29
N SER A 67 4.12 16.70 -17.12
CA SER A 67 5.36 16.20 -17.72
C SER A 67 5.63 14.71 -17.45
N TYR A 68 5.24 14.19 -16.28
CA TYR A 68 5.36 12.77 -15.92
C TYR A 68 4.42 11.83 -16.68
N SER A 69 3.38 12.36 -17.32
CA SER A 69 2.41 11.64 -18.17
C SER A 69 2.76 11.74 -19.65
N SER A 70 3.68 12.63 -20.02
CA SER A 70 4.07 12.83 -21.41
C SER A 70 5.04 11.74 -21.87
N LEU A 71 4.68 11.05 -22.97
CA LEU A 71 5.49 10.08 -23.71
C LEU A 71 6.71 10.73 -24.41
N ARG A 72 7.30 11.78 -23.83
CA ARG A 72 8.57 12.29 -24.35
C ARG A 72 9.59 11.17 -24.12
N ASN A 73 10.02 10.51 -25.19
CA ASN A 73 11.00 9.43 -25.23
C ASN A 73 12.41 9.84 -24.76
N ILE A 74 12.52 10.85 -23.89
CA ILE A 74 13.76 11.27 -23.26
C ILE A 74 13.81 10.54 -21.92
N PRO A 75 14.79 9.65 -21.70
CA PRO A 75 15.01 9.04 -20.40
C PRO A 75 15.14 10.13 -19.34
N LEU A 76 14.29 10.08 -18.31
CA LEU A 76 14.44 10.97 -17.17
C LEU A 76 15.71 10.57 -16.42
N VAL A 77 16.72 11.44 -16.42
CA VAL A 77 17.98 11.21 -15.70
C VAL A 77 17.78 11.69 -14.26
N PRO A 78 18.06 10.85 -13.24
CA PRO A 78 18.03 11.28 -11.85
C PRO A 78 18.99 12.46 -11.63
N GLN A 79 18.57 13.48 -10.88
CA GLN A 79 19.40 14.64 -10.55
C GLN A 79 19.27 14.98 -9.06
N PRO A 80 20.37 15.29 -8.36
CA PRO A 80 20.30 15.68 -6.95
C PRO A 80 19.51 16.98 -6.76
N PRO A 81 18.87 17.19 -5.60
CA PRO A 81 18.21 18.47 -5.27
C PRO A 81 19.18 19.66 -5.38
N GLN A 82 18.72 20.76 -5.98
CA GLN A 82 19.51 21.99 -6.15
C GLN A 82 18.87 23.21 -5.49
N ASP A 83 17.62 23.11 -5.06
CA ASP A 83 16.84 24.21 -4.49
C ASP A 83 16.21 23.82 -3.15
N ALA A 84 15.90 24.84 -2.33
CA ALA A 84 15.37 24.66 -0.98
C ALA A 84 14.06 23.87 -0.92
N ARG A 85 13.22 23.91 -1.98
CA ARG A 85 11.97 23.14 -2.02
C ARG A 85 12.27 21.66 -2.23
N SER A 86 13.15 21.35 -3.17
CA SER A 86 13.58 19.97 -3.43
C SER A 86 14.28 19.34 -2.22
N PHE A 87 15.08 20.12 -1.47
CA PHE A 87 15.66 19.65 -0.20
C PHE A 87 14.60 19.33 0.86
N ARG A 88 13.62 20.22 1.07
CA ARG A 88 12.51 19.93 2.01
C ARG A 88 11.70 18.71 1.61
N PHE A 89 11.46 18.52 0.31
CA PHE A 89 10.73 17.36 -0.19
C PHE A 89 11.54 16.07 0.01
N ARG A 90 12.85 16.11 -0.22
CA ARG A 90 13.77 15.01 0.12
C ARG A 90 13.67 14.65 1.60
N ASP A 91 13.83 15.62 2.49
CA ASP A 91 13.80 15.37 3.94
C ASP A 91 12.47 14.78 4.40
N LEU A 92 11.35 15.26 3.82
CA LEU A 92 10.04 14.66 4.04
C LEU A 92 10.01 13.19 3.62
N LEU A 93 10.39 12.85 2.39
CA LEU A 93 10.33 11.46 1.90
C LEU A 93 11.28 10.54 2.67
N HIS A 94 12.46 11.01 3.06
CA HIS A 94 13.36 10.24 3.94
C HIS A 94 12.73 9.98 5.30
N SER A 95 12.12 10.99 5.92
CA SER A 95 11.43 10.83 7.21
C SER A 95 10.29 9.82 7.11
N LEU A 96 9.43 9.96 6.10
CA LEU A 96 8.32 9.04 5.82
C LEU A 96 8.80 7.61 5.56
N SER A 97 9.93 7.43 4.89
CA SER A 97 10.50 6.11 4.60
C SER A 97 10.87 5.29 5.83
N ASN A 98 10.97 5.91 7.02
CA ASN A 98 11.25 5.21 8.27
C ASN A 98 10.01 4.57 8.89
N ILE A 99 8.80 4.95 8.47
CA ILE A 99 7.55 4.46 9.08
C ILE A 99 7.46 2.93 9.04
N PRO A 100 7.63 2.25 7.89
CA PRO A 100 7.50 0.79 7.81
C PRO A 100 8.59 0.03 8.58
N LEU A 101 9.78 0.63 8.76
CA LEU A 101 10.87 -0.03 9.49
C LEU A 101 10.53 -0.27 10.96
N ARG A 102 9.68 0.59 11.53
CA ARG A 102 9.23 0.46 12.92
C ARG A 102 8.35 -0.77 13.13
N TRP A 103 7.84 -1.38 12.06
CA TRP A 103 7.09 -2.62 12.14
C TRP A 103 7.99 -3.86 12.23
N GLU A 104 9.28 -3.74 11.96
CA GLU A 104 10.22 -4.88 11.96
C GLU A 104 10.69 -5.30 13.36
N ASP A 105 10.17 -4.67 14.42
CA ASP A 105 10.43 -5.06 15.80
C ASP A 105 9.75 -6.41 16.11
N SER A 106 10.54 -7.45 16.35
CA SER A 106 10.04 -8.80 16.66
C SER A 106 9.11 -8.84 17.87
N VAL A 107 9.40 -8.04 18.91
CA VAL A 107 8.56 -8.02 20.13
C VAL A 107 7.19 -7.43 19.81
N LEU A 108 7.15 -6.37 19.01
CA LEU A 108 5.90 -5.79 18.52
C LEU A 108 5.11 -6.79 17.69
N LEU A 109 5.76 -7.50 16.77
CA LEU A 109 5.10 -8.47 15.89
C LEU A 109 4.56 -9.68 16.67
N ASP A 110 5.31 -10.19 17.65
CA ASP A 110 4.83 -11.27 18.52
C ASP A 110 3.60 -10.83 19.33
N LYS A 111 3.64 -9.60 19.90
CA LYS A 111 2.49 -9.02 20.61
C LYS A 111 1.29 -8.76 19.72
N ALA A 112 1.51 -8.42 18.45
CA ALA A 112 0.42 -8.32 17.48
C ALA A 112 -0.27 -9.67 17.29
N LEU A 113 0.48 -10.76 17.13
CA LEU A 113 -0.08 -12.11 16.93
C LEU A 113 -0.85 -12.63 18.15
N GLU A 114 -0.50 -12.22 19.37
CA GLU A 114 -1.27 -12.52 20.58
C GLU A 114 -2.67 -11.88 20.58
N VAL A 115 -2.85 -10.77 19.86
CA VAL A 115 -4.09 -9.97 19.86
C VAL A 115 -5.02 -10.35 18.70
N VAL A 116 -4.46 -10.81 17.57
CA VAL A 116 -5.25 -11.23 16.40
C VAL A 116 -5.92 -12.58 16.70
N PRO A 117 -7.24 -12.76 16.43
CA PRO A 117 -7.91 -14.05 16.57
C PRO A 117 -7.52 -14.97 15.40
N LEU A 118 -6.29 -15.50 15.45
CA LEU A 118 -5.66 -16.21 14.34
C LEU A 118 -6.49 -17.38 13.80
N GLU A 119 -7.10 -18.17 14.69
CA GLU A 119 -7.98 -19.28 14.31
C GLU A 119 -9.14 -18.80 13.43
N HIS A 120 -9.92 -17.82 13.90
CA HIS A 120 -11.02 -17.24 13.13
C HIS A 120 -10.55 -16.65 11.79
N ILE A 121 -9.42 -15.94 11.77
CA ILE A 121 -8.86 -15.38 10.53
C ILE A 121 -8.48 -16.47 9.54
N TYR A 122 -7.85 -17.55 10.00
CA TYR A 122 -7.40 -18.64 9.14
C TYR A 122 -8.56 -19.51 8.64
N ASP A 123 -9.57 -19.77 9.47
CA ASP A 123 -10.77 -20.50 9.07
C ASP A 123 -11.56 -19.73 8.00
N GLU A 124 -11.76 -18.43 8.21
CA GLU A 124 -12.44 -17.57 7.25
C GLU A 124 -11.67 -17.49 5.92
N ALA A 125 -10.35 -17.39 5.98
CA ALA A 125 -9.49 -17.38 4.81
C ALA A 125 -9.50 -18.71 4.05
N GLU A 126 -9.52 -19.84 4.77
CA GLU A 126 -9.60 -21.17 4.18
C GLU A 126 -10.91 -21.33 3.42
N GLN A 127 -12.04 -21.04 4.07
CA GLN A 127 -13.36 -21.07 3.44
C GLN A 127 -13.42 -20.19 2.19
N GLU A 128 -12.96 -18.94 2.28
CA GLU A 128 -12.94 -18.02 1.14
C GLU A 128 -12.05 -18.54 -0.01
N SER A 129 -10.87 -19.09 0.31
CA SER A 129 -9.96 -19.62 -0.70
C SER A 129 -10.52 -20.86 -1.42
N GLN A 130 -11.23 -21.73 -0.71
CA GLN A 130 -11.89 -22.90 -1.28
C GLN A 130 -13.02 -22.47 -2.23
N ILE A 131 -13.82 -21.47 -1.84
CA ILE A 131 -14.87 -20.91 -2.70
C ILE A 131 -14.28 -20.37 -4.00
N LEU A 132 -13.23 -19.54 -3.91
CA LEU A 132 -12.57 -18.98 -5.09
C LEU A 132 -11.93 -20.04 -6.00
N GLN A 133 -11.44 -21.12 -5.40
CA GLN A 133 -10.89 -22.25 -6.15
C GLN A 133 -12.00 -23.01 -6.91
N MET A 134 -13.12 -23.30 -6.23
CA MET A 134 -14.29 -23.94 -6.88
C MET A 134 -14.88 -23.07 -7.99
N GLU A 135 -14.96 -21.75 -7.79
CA GLU A 135 -15.41 -20.79 -8.81
C GLU A 135 -14.50 -20.84 -10.05
N ALA A 136 -13.18 -20.87 -9.86
CA ALA A 136 -12.24 -20.96 -10.96
C ALA A 136 -12.36 -22.28 -11.73
N GLU A 137 -12.51 -23.41 -11.03
CA GLU A 137 -12.71 -24.72 -11.64
C GLU A 137 -14.00 -24.78 -12.45
N SER A 138 -15.06 -24.12 -11.97
CA SER A 138 -16.34 -24.00 -12.64
C SER A 138 -16.28 -23.18 -13.95
N LEU A 139 -15.33 -22.25 -14.08
CA LEU A 139 -15.11 -21.45 -15.29
C LEU A 139 -14.31 -22.18 -16.39
N GLY A 140 -13.88 -23.42 -16.12
CA GLY A 140 -13.22 -24.30 -17.09
C GLY A 140 -11.72 -24.46 -16.87
N PRO A 141 -11.09 -25.36 -17.65
CA PRO A 141 -9.69 -25.73 -17.46
C PRO A 141 -8.74 -24.56 -17.69
N GLY A 142 -7.73 -24.43 -16.81
CA GLY A 142 -6.69 -23.40 -16.91
C GLY A 142 -7.06 -22.04 -16.31
N LYS A 143 -8.30 -21.87 -15.82
CA LYS A 143 -8.67 -20.71 -15.00
C LYS A 143 -8.06 -20.85 -13.60
N ARG A 144 -7.70 -19.71 -13.01
CA ARG A 144 -7.11 -19.64 -11.67
C ARG A 144 -8.04 -18.87 -10.77
N ALA A 145 -8.06 -19.23 -9.48
CA ALA A 145 -8.73 -18.48 -8.44
C ALA A 145 -8.32 -16.99 -8.53
N ALA A 146 -9.26 -16.09 -8.24
CA ALA A 146 -8.98 -14.66 -8.26
C ALA A 146 -7.91 -14.28 -7.22
N TRP A 147 -7.88 -15.00 -6.09
CA TRP A 147 -6.98 -14.79 -4.96
C TRP A 147 -6.57 -16.14 -4.40
N ASP A 148 -5.37 -16.20 -3.80
CA ASP A 148 -4.93 -17.40 -3.08
C ASP A 148 -5.24 -17.32 -1.58
N TYR A 149 -4.85 -18.36 -0.84
CA TYR A 149 -5.03 -18.40 0.60
C TYR A 149 -4.35 -17.23 1.33
N GLN A 150 -3.14 -16.81 0.94
CA GLN A 150 -2.44 -15.71 1.61
C GLN A 150 -3.17 -14.38 1.41
N ASP A 151 -3.69 -14.15 0.20
CA ASP A 151 -4.54 -13.00 -0.09
C ASP A 151 -5.83 -13.05 0.76
N CYS A 152 -6.47 -14.22 0.89
CA CYS A 152 -7.65 -14.40 1.73
C CYS A 152 -7.38 -14.14 3.22
N VAL A 153 -6.21 -14.50 3.75
CA VAL A 153 -5.81 -14.20 5.13
C VAL A 153 -5.81 -12.69 5.41
N ILE A 154 -5.25 -11.88 4.50
CA ILE A 154 -5.22 -10.43 4.70
C ILE A 154 -6.62 -9.82 4.48
N ARG A 155 -7.45 -10.39 3.61
CA ARG A 155 -8.85 -9.97 3.43
C ARG A 155 -9.70 -10.27 4.67
N ALA A 156 -9.51 -11.41 5.32
CA ALA A 156 -10.14 -11.72 6.60
C ALA A 156 -9.63 -10.77 7.71
N LEU A 157 -8.31 -10.53 7.78
CA LEU A 157 -7.73 -9.56 8.70
C LEU A 157 -8.34 -8.16 8.51
N LEU A 158 -8.49 -7.71 7.26
CA LEU A 158 -9.09 -6.42 6.90
C LEU A 158 -10.52 -6.28 7.44
N ARG A 159 -11.34 -7.32 7.27
CA ARG A 159 -12.73 -7.36 7.78
C ARG A 159 -12.75 -7.31 9.30
N TRP A 160 -11.99 -8.18 9.97
CA TRP A 160 -11.89 -8.17 11.44
C TRP A 160 -11.38 -6.83 11.98
N PHE A 161 -10.36 -6.26 11.33
CA PHE A 161 -9.75 -5.01 11.77
C PHE A 161 -10.78 -3.88 11.83
N LYS A 162 -11.51 -3.68 10.73
CA LYS A 162 -12.51 -2.61 10.62
C LYS A 162 -13.76 -2.88 11.44
N ARG A 163 -14.26 -4.11 11.45
CA ARG A 163 -15.58 -4.45 12.01
C ARG A 163 -15.54 -4.75 13.50
N SER A 164 -14.38 -5.11 14.04
CA SER A 164 -14.29 -5.65 15.41
C SER A 164 -13.13 -5.10 16.22
N PHE A 165 -11.98 -4.80 15.59
CA PHE A 165 -10.78 -4.45 16.33
C PHE A 165 -10.62 -2.95 16.57
N PHE A 166 -10.70 -2.14 15.52
CA PHE A 166 -10.27 -0.75 15.54
C PHE A 166 -11.43 0.23 15.32
N THR A 167 -11.44 1.32 16.09
CA THR A 167 -12.55 2.28 16.11
C THR A 167 -12.16 3.62 15.50
N TRP A 168 -13.02 4.15 14.63
CA TRP A 168 -12.84 5.49 14.06
C TRP A 168 -13.19 6.55 15.08
N VAL A 169 -12.35 7.57 15.19
CA VAL A 169 -12.57 8.70 16.11
C VAL A 169 -12.45 10.00 15.33
N ASN A 170 -13.59 10.64 15.08
CA ASN A 170 -13.57 12.02 14.60
C ASN A 170 -13.33 12.97 15.77
N ASN A 171 -14.21 12.96 16.77
CA ASN A 171 -14.03 13.64 18.05
C ASN A 171 -14.20 12.60 19.17
N PRO A 172 -13.38 12.62 20.24
CA PRO A 172 -13.58 11.73 21.38
C PRO A 172 -14.92 12.02 22.07
N HIS A 173 -15.64 10.98 22.50
CA HIS A 173 -16.78 11.17 23.41
C HIS A 173 -16.30 11.57 24.80
N CYS A 174 -17.13 12.34 25.51
CA CYS A 174 -16.87 12.71 26.90
C CYS A 174 -16.86 11.46 27.79
N THR A 175 -15.78 11.23 28.51
CA THR A 175 -15.61 10.10 29.44
C THR A 175 -16.56 10.16 30.63
N SER A 176 -17.03 11.37 30.97
CA SER A 176 -17.88 11.56 32.15
C SER A 176 -19.37 11.39 31.89
N CYS A 177 -19.86 11.73 30.68
CA CYS A 177 -21.29 11.63 30.35
C CYS A 177 -21.59 10.91 29.02
N GLY A 178 -20.58 10.46 28.28
CA GLY A 178 -20.73 9.83 26.96
C GLY A 178 -21.11 10.78 25.81
N GLY A 179 -21.42 12.03 26.12
CA GLY A 179 -21.87 13.03 25.15
C GLY A 179 -20.80 13.41 24.10
N PRO A 180 -21.21 14.05 22.99
CA PRO A 180 -20.28 14.54 21.99
C PRO A 180 -19.41 15.67 22.55
N THR A 181 -18.26 15.90 21.92
CA THR A 181 -17.33 16.98 22.29
C THR A 181 -16.99 17.86 21.09
N ILE A 182 -16.53 19.08 21.39
CA ILE A 182 -16.16 20.10 20.40
C ILE A 182 -14.68 20.45 20.59
N GLY A 183 -13.94 20.59 19.50
CA GLY A 183 -12.52 20.95 19.51
C GLY A 183 -12.26 22.30 20.18
N ARG A 184 -11.21 22.36 21.00
CA ARG A 184 -10.75 23.55 21.74
C ARG A 184 -9.28 23.89 21.49
N GLY A 185 -8.66 23.27 20.48
CA GLY A 185 -7.28 23.51 20.09
C GLY A 185 -6.36 22.36 20.47
N MET A 186 -5.09 22.65 20.64
CA MET A 186 -4.05 21.65 20.93
C MET A 186 -3.52 21.83 22.35
N ALA A 187 -2.97 20.76 22.91
CA ALA A 187 -2.18 20.79 24.13
C ALA A 187 -0.85 20.08 23.92
N GLU A 188 0.12 20.46 24.75
CA GLU A 188 1.35 19.70 24.90
C GLU A 188 1.03 18.28 25.41
N PRO A 189 1.66 17.24 24.84
CA PRO A 189 1.59 15.92 25.41
C PRO A 189 2.08 15.92 26.87
N THR A 190 1.44 15.13 27.72
CA THR A 190 1.90 14.84 29.09
C THR A 190 3.15 13.94 29.06
N ALA A 191 3.82 13.77 30.19
CA ALA A 191 4.96 12.85 30.28
C ALA A 191 4.58 11.41 29.88
N ASN A 192 3.39 10.95 30.29
CA ASN A 192 2.89 9.61 29.95
C ASN A 192 2.54 9.49 28.46
N GLU A 193 1.89 10.51 27.88
CA GLU A 193 1.57 10.52 26.45
C GLU A 193 2.85 10.56 25.60
N ARG A 194 3.88 11.33 25.99
CA ARG A 194 5.20 11.33 25.34
C ARG A 194 5.89 9.98 25.42
N ALA A 195 5.85 9.32 26.59
CA ALA A 195 6.44 8.00 26.77
C ALA A 195 5.82 6.94 25.83
N LEU A 196 4.56 7.15 25.40
CA LEU A 196 3.86 6.32 24.43
C LEU A 196 3.99 6.82 22.97
N ALA A 197 4.89 7.78 22.72
CA ALA A 197 5.14 8.43 21.44
C ALA A 197 3.92 9.13 20.83
N ALA A 198 3.15 9.84 21.68
CA ALA A 198 2.22 10.85 21.20
C ALA A 198 2.99 12.00 20.55
N THR A 199 2.63 12.35 19.32
CA THR A 199 3.24 13.49 18.61
C THR A 199 2.52 14.79 18.96
N GLU A 200 1.20 14.71 19.14
CA GLU A 200 0.32 15.86 19.34
C GLU A 200 -0.86 15.45 20.23
N VAL A 201 -1.47 16.41 20.94
CA VAL A 201 -2.71 16.18 21.69
C VAL A 201 -3.75 17.22 21.30
N GLU A 202 -4.88 16.74 20.81
CA GLU A 202 -6.05 17.57 20.53
C GLU A 202 -6.90 17.70 21.81
N LEU A 203 -7.33 18.91 22.13
CA LEU A 203 -8.22 19.19 23.25
C LEU A 203 -9.66 19.31 22.77
N TYR A 204 -10.54 18.68 23.52
CA TYR A 204 -11.98 18.68 23.28
C TYR A 204 -12.72 19.05 24.56
N GLN A 205 -13.88 19.69 24.45
CA GLN A 205 -14.72 20.01 25.59
C GLN A 205 -16.15 19.56 25.34
N CYS A 206 -16.75 18.94 26.36
CA CYS A 206 -18.15 18.56 26.33
C CYS A 206 -19.02 19.80 26.59
N PRO A 207 -19.99 20.13 25.72
CA PRO A 207 -20.89 21.26 25.94
C PRO A 207 -21.90 21.02 27.06
N ALA A 208 -22.19 19.76 27.42
CA ALA A 208 -23.20 19.40 28.43
C ALA A 208 -22.66 19.44 29.86
N CYS A 209 -21.46 18.93 30.10
CA CYS A 209 -20.87 18.85 31.44
C CYS A 209 -19.55 19.61 31.59
N HIS A 210 -19.11 20.32 30.54
CA HIS A 210 -17.89 21.15 30.51
C HIS A 210 -16.56 20.43 30.75
N ASN A 211 -16.57 19.10 30.92
CA ASN A 211 -15.35 18.31 31.04
C ASN A 211 -14.52 18.32 29.76
N TYR A 212 -13.21 18.28 29.94
CA TYR A 212 -12.24 18.25 28.86
C TYR A 212 -11.79 16.84 28.56
N GLU A 213 -11.66 16.54 27.27
CA GLU A 213 -11.10 15.31 26.74
C GLU A 213 -9.79 15.59 26.02
N ARG A 214 -8.79 14.76 26.29
CA ARG A 214 -7.50 14.77 25.61
C ARG A 214 -7.45 13.66 24.59
N TYR A 215 -7.15 13.99 23.35
CA TYR A 215 -6.99 13.02 22.28
C TYR A 215 -5.56 13.04 21.75
N ALA A 216 -4.72 12.20 22.36
CA ALA A 216 -3.33 12.03 21.95
C ALA A 216 -3.22 11.24 20.64
N ARG A 217 -2.47 11.79 19.69
CA ARG A 217 -2.18 11.21 18.38
C ARG A 217 -0.92 10.35 18.48
N TYR A 218 -1.09 9.04 18.54
CA TYR A 218 0.01 8.09 18.75
C TYR A 218 0.57 7.58 17.43
N SER A 219 1.90 7.63 17.29
CA SER A 219 2.60 7.07 16.12
C SER A 219 3.22 5.70 16.36
N ASN A 220 3.26 5.22 17.61
CA ASN A 220 3.78 3.91 17.98
C ASN A 220 2.69 2.83 17.82
N ALA A 221 2.93 1.85 16.95
CA ALA A 221 2.01 0.76 16.69
C ALA A 221 1.70 -0.10 17.93
N PHE A 222 2.64 -0.23 18.88
CA PHE A 222 2.42 -0.91 20.16
C PHE A 222 1.32 -0.22 20.98
N THR A 223 1.34 1.12 21.00
CA THR A 223 0.29 1.91 21.67
C THR A 223 -1.04 1.73 20.94
N LEU A 224 -1.03 1.71 19.60
CA LEU A 224 -2.24 1.54 18.79
C LEU A 224 -2.91 0.16 18.97
N LEU A 225 -2.14 -0.91 19.20
CA LEU A 225 -2.68 -2.23 19.56
C LEU A 225 -3.51 -2.20 20.86
N ARG A 226 -3.17 -1.27 21.77
CA ARG A 226 -3.85 -1.10 23.06
C ARG A 226 -5.02 -0.11 22.97
N THR A 227 -4.80 1.04 22.34
CA THR A 227 -5.83 2.09 22.24
C THR A 227 -6.94 1.72 21.26
N ARG A 228 -6.61 0.98 20.19
CA ARG A 228 -7.53 0.44 19.19
C ARG A 228 -8.46 1.48 18.58
N ARG A 229 -7.99 2.72 18.46
CA ARG A 229 -8.78 3.84 17.97
C ARG A 229 -7.92 4.91 17.33
N GLY A 230 -8.48 5.64 16.38
CA GLY A 230 -7.68 6.52 15.53
C GLY A 230 -8.43 7.17 14.38
N ARG A 231 -7.68 7.97 13.60
CA ARG A 231 -8.05 8.36 12.24
C ARG A 231 -7.17 7.61 11.24
N VAL A 232 -7.20 7.99 9.96
CA VAL A 232 -6.54 7.26 8.87
C VAL A 232 -5.07 6.93 9.15
N GLY A 233 -4.32 7.85 9.77
CA GLY A 233 -2.91 7.63 10.11
C GLY A 233 -2.70 6.46 11.07
N GLU A 234 -3.44 6.46 12.19
CA GLU A 234 -3.39 5.39 13.18
C GLU A 234 -3.95 4.07 12.63
N TRP A 235 -5.05 4.13 11.87
CA TRP A 235 -5.65 2.96 11.22
C TRP A 235 -4.63 2.28 10.29
N THR A 236 -4.00 3.05 9.41
CA THR A 236 -3.04 2.54 8.43
C THR A 236 -1.78 2.02 9.11
N ASN A 237 -1.28 2.72 10.13
CA ASN A 237 -0.10 2.30 10.87
C ASN A 237 -0.32 0.97 11.62
N CYS A 238 -1.44 0.85 12.34
CA CYS A 238 -1.77 -0.37 13.06
C CYS A 238 -2.06 -1.54 12.10
N PHE A 239 -2.86 -1.30 11.05
CA PHE A 239 -3.20 -2.35 10.09
C PHE A 239 -1.99 -2.83 9.30
N GLY A 240 -1.15 -1.92 8.80
CA GLY A 240 0.09 -2.26 8.09
C GLY A 240 1.03 -3.11 8.94
N MET A 241 1.16 -2.78 10.23
CA MET A 241 1.92 -3.58 11.20
C MET A 241 1.31 -4.99 11.40
N LEU A 242 -0.01 -5.12 11.51
CA LEU A 242 -0.69 -6.42 11.63
C LEU A 242 -0.50 -7.29 10.39
N CYS A 243 -0.58 -6.71 9.19
CA CYS A 243 -0.25 -7.41 7.94
C CYS A 243 1.20 -7.92 7.98
N ARG A 244 2.12 -7.10 8.51
CA ARG A 244 3.53 -7.46 8.64
C ARG A 244 3.73 -8.59 9.66
N ALA A 245 2.97 -8.62 10.75
CA ALA A 245 2.98 -9.67 11.76
C ALA A 245 2.54 -11.03 11.18
N LEU A 246 1.54 -11.04 10.30
CA LEU A 246 1.11 -12.24 9.56
C LEU A 246 2.10 -12.67 8.45
N GLY A 247 3.21 -11.96 8.29
CA GLY A 247 4.29 -12.31 7.36
C GLY A 247 4.11 -11.78 5.93
N SER A 248 3.15 -10.89 5.69
CA SER A 248 3.05 -10.22 4.39
C SER A 248 4.17 -9.21 4.18
N ARG A 249 4.56 -9.00 2.91
CA ARG A 249 5.32 -7.82 2.52
C ARG A 249 4.36 -6.66 2.39
N VAL A 250 4.69 -5.56 3.06
CA VAL A 250 3.79 -4.42 3.25
C VAL A 250 4.48 -3.13 2.85
N ARG A 251 3.74 -2.25 2.19
CA ARG A 251 4.11 -0.85 1.98
C ARG A 251 3.13 0.06 2.70
N TRP A 252 3.67 1.10 3.32
CA TRP A 252 2.91 2.27 3.76
C TRP A 252 2.86 3.27 2.60
N VAL A 253 1.67 3.63 2.13
CA VAL A 253 1.51 4.56 1.02
C VAL A 253 1.09 5.91 1.56
N TRP A 254 1.91 6.92 1.26
CA TRP A 254 1.63 8.31 1.52
C TRP A 254 0.97 8.96 0.33
N ASN A 255 -0.15 9.64 0.56
CA ASN A 255 -0.69 10.60 -0.36
C ASN A 255 -0.57 12.04 0.17
N SER A 256 -0.16 12.96 -0.70
CA SER A 256 0.08 14.36 -0.36
C SER A 256 -1.17 15.18 0.00
N GLU A 257 -2.37 14.62 -0.19
CA GLU A 257 -3.66 15.26 0.07
C GLU A 257 -4.26 14.76 1.39
N ASP A 258 -3.38 14.58 2.39
CA ASP A 258 -3.68 14.18 3.77
C ASP A 258 -4.41 12.83 3.87
N HIS A 259 -3.89 11.84 3.14
CA HIS A 259 -4.39 10.48 3.20
C HIS A 259 -3.27 9.45 3.12
N VAL A 260 -3.50 8.28 3.71
CA VAL A 260 -2.52 7.19 3.77
C VAL A 260 -3.26 5.86 3.73
N TRP A 261 -2.62 4.84 3.17
CA TRP A 261 -3.16 3.47 3.12
C TRP A 261 -2.02 2.46 3.01
N THR A 262 -2.36 1.19 2.80
CA THR A 262 -1.41 0.08 2.74
C THR A 262 -1.38 -0.56 1.35
N GLU A 263 -0.24 -1.08 0.91
CA GLU A 263 -0.18 -2.10 -0.13
C GLU A 263 0.40 -3.40 0.43
N VAL A 264 -0.12 -4.54 0.00
CA VAL A 264 0.46 -5.86 0.32
C VAL A 264 0.86 -6.59 -0.96
N TYR A 265 1.98 -7.31 -0.95
CA TYR A 265 2.42 -8.06 -2.12
C TYR A 265 1.73 -9.41 -2.20
N SER A 266 0.95 -9.64 -3.27
CA SER A 266 0.35 -10.94 -3.56
C SER A 266 1.34 -11.80 -4.35
N LEU A 267 1.72 -12.97 -3.82
CA LEU A 267 2.56 -13.93 -4.53
C LEU A 267 1.81 -14.57 -5.71
N HIS A 268 0.50 -14.78 -5.55
CA HIS A 268 -0.38 -15.33 -6.57
C HIS A 268 -0.54 -14.40 -7.76
N GLN A 269 -0.87 -13.12 -7.50
CA GLN A 269 -1.02 -12.11 -8.55
C GLN A 269 0.30 -11.51 -9.03
N LYS A 270 1.40 -11.75 -8.29
CA LYS A 270 2.75 -11.26 -8.58
C LYS A 270 2.85 -9.73 -8.68
N ARG A 271 2.02 -9.01 -7.91
CA ARG A 271 1.97 -7.55 -7.86
C ARG A 271 1.56 -7.06 -6.47
N TRP A 272 1.75 -5.75 -6.26
CA TRP A 272 1.24 -5.05 -5.10
C TRP A 272 -0.27 -4.85 -5.21
N ILE A 273 -0.97 -5.11 -4.12
CA ILE A 273 -2.42 -4.99 -3.99
C ILE A 273 -2.71 -3.82 -3.06
N HIS A 274 -3.57 -2.91 -3.52
CA HIS A 274 -4.07 -1.82 -2.69
C HIS A 274 -4.95 -2.35 -1.54
N VAL A 275 -4.70 -1.90 -0.32
CA VAL A 275 -5.53 -2.19 0.86
C VAL A 275 -5.78 -0.92 1.67
N ASP A 276 -7.05 -0.56 1.81
CA ASP A 276 -7.48 0.53 2.70
C ASP A 276 -8.34 -0.05 3.84
N ALA A 277 -7.77 -0.01 5.05
CA ALA A 277 -8.41 -0.50 6.26
C ALA A 277 -9.59 0.37 6.71
N CYS A 278 -9.51 1.69 6.51
CA CYS A 278 -10.59 2.61 6.85
C CYS A 278 -11.82 2.34 6.00
N GLU A 279 -11.63 1.93 4.74
CA GLU A 279 -12.71 1.70 3.78
C GLU A 279 -13.09 0.21 3.59
N GLU A 280 -12.36 -0.73 4.20
CA GLU A 280 -12.45 -2.17 3.91
C GLU A 280 -12.21 -2.50 2.43
N ALA A 281 -11.36 -1.73 1.76
CA ALA A 281 -11.20 -1.83 0.33
C ALA A 281 -10.00 -2.69 -0.05
N TRP A 282 -10.26 -3.84 -0.67
CA TRP A 282 -9.26 -4.72 -1.28
C TRP A 282 -9.19 -4.49 -2.80
N ASP A 283 -7.99 -4.22 -3.32
CA ASP A 283 -7.68 -4.06 -4.74
C ASP A 283 -8.55 -3.03 -5.49
N LYS A 284 -8.84 -1.91 -4.84
CA LYS A 284 -9.64 -0.80 -5.40
C LYS A 284 -8.85 0.51 -5.46
N PRO A 285 -7.73 0.58 -6.21
CA PRO A 285 -6.91 1.79 -6.26
C PRO A 285 -7.64 3.01 -6.85
N ARG A 286 -8.75 2.81 -7.58
CA ARG A 286 -9.58 3.91 -8.11
C ARG A 286 -10.54 4.52 -7.10
N LEU A 287 -10.64 3.96 -5.89
CA LEU A 287 -11.56 4.42 -4.83
C LEU A 287 -11.47 5.93 -4.58
N TYR A 288 -10.25 6.47 -4.55
CA TYR A 288 -10.00 7.86 -4.19
C TYR A 288 -10.36 8.84 -5.32
N THR A 289 -10.12 8.46 -6.57
CA THR A 289 -10.21 9.37 -7.72
C THR A 289 -11.51 9.24 -8.50
N GLU A 290 -12.05 8.03 -8.60
CA GLU A 290 -13.24 7.73 -9.41
C GLU A 290 -14.48 7.71 -8.54
N GLY A 291 -15.00 8.90 -8.25
CA GLY A 291 -16.34 9.08 -7.68
C GLY A 291 -17.41 8.84 -8.75
N LYS A 292 -18.33 7.91 -8.54
CA LYS A 292 -19.53 7.71 -9.36
C LYS A 292 -20.77 7.92 -8.49
N LEU A 293 -21.63 8.85 -8.90
CA LEU A 293 -22.99 8.88 -8.43
C LEU A 293 -23.75 7.74 -9.13
N THR A 294 -24.11 6.71 -8.39
CA THR A 294 -25.11 5.73 -8.85
C THR A 294 -26.48 6.14 -8.34
N THR A 295 -27.54 5.60 -8.94
CA THR A 295 -28.95 5.88 -8.56
C THR A 295 -29.22 5.67 -7.05
N HIS A 296 -28.38 4.91 -6.34
CA HIS A 296 -28.58 4.57 -4.92
C HIS A 296 -27.37 4.85 -4.01
N LYS A 297 -26.20 5.27 -4.53
CA LYS A 297 -24.98 5.46 -3.72
C LYS A 297 -23.90 6.26 -4.47
N PHE A 298 -23.24 7.18 -3.77
CA PHE A 298 -21.96 7.73 -4.24
C PHE A 298 -20.85 6.70 -3.98
N ILE A 299 -20.17 6.22 -5.02
CA ILE A 299 -19.09 5.23 -4.93
C ILE A 299 -17.78 5.93 -5.26
N GLY A 300 -16.84 5.99 -4.32
CA GLY A 300 -15.54 6.67 -4.48
C GLY A 300 -15.59 8.15 -4.10
N TRP A 301 -14.42 8.79 -4.01
CA TRP A 301 -14.31 10.13 -3.39
C TRP A 301 -14.27 11.29 -4.40
N GLY A 302 -13.88 11.03 -5.65
CA GLY A 302 -13.74 12.06 -6.67
C GLY A 302 -12.60 13.06 -6.39
N ARG A 303 -11.60 12.67 -5.60
CA ARG A 303 -10.45 13.53 -5.28
C ARG A 303 -9.47 13.59 -6.45
N LYS A 304 -8.75 14.71 -6.54
CA LYS A 304 -7.55 14.82 -7.37
C LYS A 304 -6.32 14.62 -6.48
N LEU A 305 -5.32 13.89 -6.97
CA LEU A 305 -4.14 13.51 -6.19
C LEU A 305 -2.86 13.96 -6.90
N ARG A 306 -1.83 14.35 -6.14
CA ARG A 306 -0.54 14.81 -6.68
C ARG A 306 0.56 13.75 -6.58
N TYR A 307 0.79 13.26 -5.37
CA TYR A 307 1.79 12.23 -5.07
C TYR A 307 1.13 11.07 -4.34
N CYS A 308 1.41 9.85 -4.77
CA CYS A 308 1.24 8.64 -3.97
C CYS A 308 2.59 7.92 -3.94
N ILE A 309 3.29 7.96 -2.81
CA ILE A 309 4.62 7.34 -2.66
C ILE A 309 4.51 6.20 -1.67
N ALA A 310 4.89 5.00 -2.10
CA ALA A 310 4.87 3.80 -1.29
C ALA A 310 6.24 3.55 -0.67
N PHE A 311 6.27 3.21 0.62
CA PHE A 311 7.49 2.94 1.38
C PHE A 311 7.41 1.55 2.02
N SER A 312 8.51 0.80 2.02
CA SER A 312 8.66 -0.49 2.70
C SER A 312 10.09 -0.66 3.22
N VAL A 313 10.35 -1.78 3.88
CA VAL A 313 11.72 -2.21 4.21
C VAL A 313 12.62 -2.35 3.00
N ASP A 314 12.05 -2.61 1.82
CA ASP A 314 12.79 -2.77 0.56
C ASP A 314 13.09 -1.43 -0.13
N GLY A 315 12.53 -0.31 0.35
CA GLY A 315 12.72 1.01 -0.28
C GLY A 315 11.42 1.77 -0.58
N ALA A 316 11.45 2.63 -1.60
CA ALA A 316 10.38 3.52 -1.98
C ALA A 316 10.09 3.51 -3.49
N THR A 317 8.80 3.64 -3.83
CA THR A 317 8.32 3.69 -5.23
C THR A 317 7.25 4.76 -5.38
N ASP A 318 7.33 5.56 -6.45
CA ASP A 318 6.21 6.40 -6.87
C ASP A 318 5.12 5.53 -7.51
N VAL A 319 4.02 5.35 -6.78
CA VAL A 319 2.86 4.55 -7.17
C VAL A 319 1.70 5.43 -7.65
N THR A 320 1.92 6.73 -7.87
CA THR A 320 0.88 7.70 -8.28
C THR A 320 0.05 7.21 -9.45
N ARG A 321 0.67 6.57 -10.46
CA ARG A 321 -0.04 6.06 -11.66
C ARG A 321 -1.04 4.93 -11.36
N ARG A 322 -0.83 4.18 -10.27
CA ARG A 322 -1.78 3.15 -9.82
C ARG A 322 -3.09 3.77 -9.33
N TYR A 323 -3.01 4.94 -8.69
CA TYR A 323 -4.15 5.61 -8.08
C TYR A 323 -4.77 6.66 -9.00
N VAL A 324 -3.94 7.42 -9.71
CA VAL A 324 -4.34 8.44 -10.69
C VAL A 324 -4.39 7.84 -12.09
N GLY A 325 -5.54 7.30 -12.45
CA GLY A 325 -5.70 6.57 -13.72
C GLY A 325 -5.66 7.48 -14.91
N ASN A 326 -6.39 8.60 -14.82
CA ASN A 326 -6.37 9.66 -15.81
C ASN A 326 -5.74 10.91 -15.17
N PRO A 327 -4.45 11.20 -15.44
CA PRO A 327 -3.74 12.37 -14.93
C PRO A 327 -4.42 13.71 -15.27
N ILE A 328 -5.08 13.82 -16.42
CA ILE A 328 -5.77 15.05 -16.85
C ILE A 328 -6.99 15.31 -15.96
N ARG A 329 -7.75 14.27 -15.62
CA ARG A 329 -8.97 14.38 -14.82
C ARG A 329 -8.71 14.39 -13.32
N HIS A 330 -7.81 13.52 -12.88
CA HIS A 330 -7.62 13.17 -11.47
C HIS A 330 -6.24 13.53 -10.92
N GLY A 331 -5.34 14.04 -11.76
CA GLY A 331 -4.01 14.49 -11.32
C GLY A 331 -4.03 15.95 -10.85
N LEU A 332 -3.19 16.24 -9.86
CA LEU A 332 -2.77 17.59 -9.50
C LEU A 332 -1.34 17.85 -9.97
N GLU A 333 -1.01 19.12 -10.18
CA GLU A 333 0.33 19.52 -10.56
C GLU A 333 1.35 19.17 -9.48
N ARG A 334 2.43 18.50 -9.86
CA ARG A 334 3.47 17.98 -8.97
C ARG A 334 4.53 19.04 -8.69
N THR A 335 4.36 19.75 -7.57
CA THR A 335 5.13 20.95 -7.22
C THR A 335 6.18 20.75 -6.13
N GLY A 336 6.33 19.53 -5.60
CA GLY A 336 7.26 19.21 -4.49
C GLY A 336 8.73 19.28 -4.89
N ALA A 337 9.08 18.71 -6.04
CA ALA A 337 10.41 18.80 -6.67
C ALA A 337 10.28 18.49 -8.17
N PRO A 338 11.28 18.84 -9.01
CA PRO A 338 11.37 18.31 -10.37
C PRO A 338 11.33 16.78 -10.39
N GLU A 339 10.73 16.17 -11.42
CA GLU A 339 10.60 14.70 -11.47
C GLU A 339 11.96 13.98 -11.43
N SER A 340 13.01 14.57 -12.02
CA SER A 340 14.38 14.04 -11.94
C SER A 340 14.93 14.04 -10.51
N CYS A 341 14.56 15.04 -9.70
CA CYS A 341 14.90 15.11 -8.28
C CYS A 341 14.12 14.08 -7.47
N LEU A 342 12.82 13.89 -7.73
CA LEU A 342 12.06 12.82 -7.08
C LEU A 342 12.68 11.45 -7.39
N LEU A 343 13.02 11.19 -8.67
CA LEU A 343 13.65 9.92 -9.05
C LEU A 343 14.96 9.69 -8.28
N HIS A 344 15.80 10.71 -8.18
CA HIS A 344 17.03 10.65 -7.38
C HIS A 344 16.77 10.35 -5.90
N ILE A 345 15.80 11.01 -5.27
CA ILE A 345 15.44 10.79 -3.87
C ILE A 345 14.95 9.35 -3.63
N LEU A 346 14.15 8.81 -4.56
CA LEU A 346 13.69 7.41 -4.49
C LEU A 346 14.87 6.44 -4.64
N ASP A 347 15.80 6.71 -5.56
CA ASP A 347 17.02 5.92 -5.75
C ASP A 347 17.92 5.95 -4.50
N GLU A 348 18.06 7.12 -3.84
CA GLU A 348 18.77 7.26 -2.56
C GLU A 348 18.13 6.36 -1.49
N ILE A 349 16.81 6.43 -1.30
CA ILE A 349 16.09 5.61 -0.32
C ILE A 349 16.25 4.11 -0.66
N ASN A 350 16.11 3.73 -1.92
CA ASN A 350 16.27 2.35 -2.37
C ASN A 350 17.68 1.81 -2.10
N ALA A 351 18.72 2.60 -2.41
CA ALA A 351 20.10 2.24 -2.14
C ALA A 351 20.37 2.08 -0.63
N MET A 352 19.82 2.97 0.21
CA MET A 352 19.92 2.88 1.67
C MET A 352 19.30 1.60 2.22
N ARG A 353 18.15 1.17 1.68
CA ARG A 353 17.44 -0.02 2.16
C ARG A 353 18.09 -1.33 1.69
N ARG A 354 18.53 -1.36 0.43
CA ARG A 354 18.99 -2.60 -0.24
C ARG A 354 20.50 -2.82 -0.15
N GLY A 355 21.25 -1.91 0.46
CA GLY A 355 22.71 -1.96 0.50
C GLY A 355 23.30 -3.18 1.21
N LYS A 356 22.53 -3.84 2.09
CA LYS A 356 22.96 -5.03 2.87
C LYS A 356 22.36 -6.35 2.37
N ASP A 357 21.57 -6.30 1.32
CA ASP A 357 20.84 -7.47 0.83
C ASP A 357 21.76 -8.42 0.05
N THR A 358 21.43 -9.71 0.07
CA THR A 358 22.15 -10.70 -0.74
C THR A 358 21.91 -10.45 -2.23
N PRO A 359 22.85 -10.82 -3.12
CA PRO A 359 22.66 -10.71 -4.57
C PRO A 359 21.36 -11.37 -5.07
N GLU A 360 20.97 -12.51 -4.52
CA GLU A 360 19.77 -13.25 -4.90
C GLU A 360 18.49 -12.49 -4.52
N TYR A 361 18.46 -11.91 -3.32
CA TYR A 361 17.34 -11.10 -2.87
C TYR A 361 17.22 -9.83 -3.72
N ARG A 362 18.33 -9.13 -3.98
CA ARG A 362 18.33 -7.94 -4.85
C ARG A 362 17.81 -8.24 -6.25
N PHE A 363 18.29 -9.33 -6.88
CA PHE A 363 17.81 -9.74 -8.19
C PHE A 363 16.30 -10.03 -8.21
N LYS A 364 15.78 -10.67 -7.15
CA LYS A 364 14.33 -10.91 -7.00
C LYS A 364 13.56 -9.58 -6.95
N ILE A 365 13.99 -8.65 -6.09
CA ILE A 365 13.32 -7.35 -5.90
C ILE A 365 13.38 -6.50 -7.17
N GLU A 366 14.54 -6.44 -7.85
CA GLU A 366 14.67 -5.74 -9.14
C GLU A 366 13.72 -6.33 -10.20
N GLY A 367 13.58 -7.65 -10.23
CA GLY A 367 12.62 -8.32 -11.11
C GLY A 367 11.16 -7.95 -10.79
N GLU A 368 10.83 -7.72 -9.53
CA GLU A 368 9.51 -7.24 -9.08
C GLU A 368 9.29 -5.77 -9.42
N ASP A 369 10.26 -4.90 -9.18
CA ASP A 369 10.23 -3.48 -9.55
C ASP A 369 10.01 -3.31 -11.05
N LEU A 370 10.71 -4.11 -11.88
CA LEU A 370 10.51 -4.10 -13.33
C LEU A 370 9.10 -4.53 -13.74
N ARG A 371 8.46 -5.46 -13.00
CA ARG A 371 7.06 -5.84 -13.25
C ARG A 371 6.11 -4.71 -12.87
N GLU A 372 6.31 -4.10 -11.71
CA GLU A 372 5.53 -2.96 -11.25
C GLU A 372 5.66 -1.76 -12.20
N GLN A 373 6.87 -1.45 -12.68
CA GLN A 373 7.06 -0.38 -13.66
C GLN A 373 6.31 -0.62 -14.97
N ARG A 374 6.21 -1.88 -15.43
CA ARG A 374 5.39 -2.23 -16.60
C ARG A 374 3.90 -2.03 -16.32
N GLU A 375 3.41 -2.47 -15.16
CA GLU A 375 2.03 -2.23 -14.71
C GLU A 375 1.71 -0.72 -14.64
N LEU A 376 2.55 0.07 -13.98
CA LEU A 376 2.36 1.51 -13.81
C LEU A 376 2.37 2.26 -15.15
N ARG A 377 3.21 1.83 -16.11
CA ARG A 377 3.19 2.37 -17.48
C ARG A 377 1.92 1.99 -18.23
N HIS A 378 1.42 0.77 -18.03
CA HIS A 378 0.21 0.31 -18.69
C HIS A 378 -1.01 1.18 -18.35
N TYR A 379 -1.15 1.61 -17.08
CA TYR A 379 -2.24 2.52 -16.68
C TYR A 379 -2.24 3.84 -17.44
N VAL A 380 -1.07 4.37 -17.80
CA VAL A 380 -0.98 5.62 -18.58
C VAL A 380 -1.42 5.35 -20.02
N ILE A 381 -0.90 4.28 -20.63
CA ILE A 381 -1.22 3.91 -22.02
C ILE A 381 -2.72 3.65 -22.19
N SER A 382 -3.34 2.91 -21.26
CA SER A 382 -4.76 2.57 -21.32
C SER A 382 -5.71 3.77 -21.22
N THR A 383 -5.22 4.97 -20.89
CA THR A 383 -6.04 6.19 -20.86
C THR A 383 -5.88 7.08 -22.09
N LEU A 384 -4.96 6.73 -22.98
CA LEU A 384 -4.71 7.43 -24.24
C LEU A 384 -5.37 6.74 -25.44
N VAL A 385 -5.76 5.47 -25.27
CA VAL A 385 -6.59 4.67 -26.19
C VAL A 385 -8.03 4.72 -25.70
#